data_AF-A0A3B9PIF8-F1
#
_entry.id   AF-A0A3B9PIF8-F1
#
_cell.length_a   1.000
_cell.length_b   1.000
_cell.length_c   1.000
_cell.angle_alpha   90.00
_cell.angle_beta   90.00
_cell.angle_gamma   90.00
#
_symmetry.space_group_name_H-M   'P 1'
#
loop_
_entity.id
_entity.type
_entity.pdbx_description
1 polymer ?
#
loop_
_entity_poly.entity_id
_entity_poly.type
_entity_poly.pdbx_seq_one_letter_code
_entity_poly.pdbx_strand_id
1 'polypeptide(L)'
;KLLDKAGVPGLYRAQGGGKVRMTTVAAPHEGLGVDCYAWSSSPLRRYVDLVNQWQIISVLQGTPPAFAPKSADLMAALRDFELTYAEYAEFQRGMERYWCLRWLRQHGRGEVEAIVLRENVVRLTEIPLVFRVPSMPLQMQGSRVKLFVEHTDLLDVEVEARFVQTLSEPDPDTVTDGGFGFA
;
A
#
# COMPACT_ATOMS: atom_id res chain seq x y z
N LYS A 1 19.17 10.72 -10.22
CA LYS A 1 20.52 10.73 -9.63
C LYS A 1 21.13 12.14 -9.44
N LEU A 2 20.40 13.24 -9.66
CA LEU A 2 20.95 14.61 -9.53
C LEU A 2 21.53 14.88 -8.13
N LEU A 3 20.71 14.72 -7.09
CA LEU A 3 21.09 14.99 -5.70
C LEU A 3 22.30 14.16 -5.25
N ASP A 4 22.27 12.86 -5.54
CA ASP A 4 23.33 11.91 -5.23
C ASP A 4 24.67 12.32 -5.87
N LYS A 5 24.66 12.64 -7.17
CA LYS A 5 25.84 13.14 -7.89
C LYS A 5 26.35 14.48 -7.36
N ALA A 6 25.47 15.30 -6.78
CA ALA A 6 25.82 16.59 -6.19
C ALA A 6 26.25 16.49 -4.72
N GLY A 7 26.24 15.29 -4.11
CA GLY A 7 26.53 15.10 -2.69
C GLY A 7 25.49 15.75 -1.77
N VAL A 8 24.30 16.03 -2.28
CA VAL A 8 23.19 16.65 -1.53
C VAL A 8 22.23 15.57 -1.04
N PRO A 9 21.85 15.55 0.24
CA PRO A 9 20.94 14.55 0.76
C PRO A 9 19.53 14.76 0.20
N GLY A 10 18.79 13.67 0.08
CA GLY A 10 17.40 13.64 -0.33
C GLY A 10 16.66 12.53 0.41
N LEU A 11 15.35 12.53 0.36
CA LEU A 11 14.51 11.47 0.92
C LEU A 11 14.26 10.42 -0.15
N TYR A 12 15.02 9.33 -0.08
CA TYR A 12 14.96 8.21 -1.00
C TYR A 12 14.13 7.07 -0.43
N ARG A 13 13.58 6.24 -1.31
CA ARG A 13 13.01 4.95 -0.97
C ARG A 13 13.99 3.87 -1.42
N ALA A 14 14.51 3.13 -0.47
CA ALA A 14 15.35 1.97 -0.73
C ALA A 14 14.56 0.70 -0.46
N GLN A 15 14.79 -0.32 -1.27
CA GLN A 15 14.18 -1.63 -1.09
C GLN A 15 15.26 -2.69 -1.14
N GLY A 16 15.33 -3.49 -0.07
CA GLY A 16 16.21 -4.64 0.03
C GLY A 16 15.56 -5.72 0.88
N GLY A 17 15.65 -6.98 0.45
CA GLY A 17 15.06 -8.11 1.19
C GLY A 17 13.54 -7.99 1.31
N GLY A 18 12.88 -7.46 0.27
CA GLY A 18 11.42 -7.32 0.18
C GLY A 18 10.81 -6.13 0.94
N LYS A 19 11.56 -5.45 1.81
CA LYS A 19 11.06 -4.30 2.59
C LYS A 19 11.50 -2.98 2.00
N VAL A 20 10.57 -2.05 1.87
CA VAL A 20 10.84 -0.66 1.48
C VAL A 20 11.03 0.17 2.75
N ARG A 21 12.04 1.04 2.76
CA ARG A 21 12.30 2.00 3.83
C ARG A 21 12.68 3.36 3.26
N MET A 22 12.42 4.43 4.00
CA MET A 22 12.95 5.74 3.67
C MET A 22 14.37 5.92 4.20
N THR A 23 15.20 6.67 3.47
CA THR A 23 16.60 6.96 3.81
C THR A 23 17.00 8.32 3.28
N THR A 24 17.93 8.99 3.97
CA THR A 24 18.50 10.28 3.55
C THR A 24 19.63 10.14 2.53
N VAL A 25 20.08 8.90 2.30
CA VAL A 25 21.16 8.54 1.38
C VAL A 25 20.61 7.67 0.27
N ALA A 26 21.08 7.91 -0.96
CA ALA A 26 20.73 7.10 -2.13
C ALA A 26 21.09 5.63 -1.91
N ALA A 27 20.14 4.74 -2.19
CA ALA A 27 20.34 3.29 -2.11
C ALA A 27 19.41 2.58 -3.10
N PRO A 28 19.74 1.35 -3.53
CA PRO A 28 18.97 0.60 -4.51
C PRO A 28 17.52 0.36 -4.11
N HIS A 29 16.64 0.31 -5.11
CA HIS A 29 15.26 -0.13 -4.97
C HIS A 29 15.03 -1.37 -5.83
N GLU A 30 15.27 -2.56 -5.26
CA GLU A 30 15.25 -3.85 -5.96
C GLU A 30 13.97 -4.08 -6.77
N GLY A 31 12.79 -3.84 -6.19
CA GLY A 31 11.51 -4.06 -6.87
C GLY A 31 11.21 -3.09 -8.01
N LEU A 32 11.96 -1.99 -8.13
CA LEU A 32 11.89 -1.08 -9.27
C LEU A 32 13.06 -1.26 -10.24
N GLY A 33 14.08 -2.07 -9.87
CA GLY A 33 15.27 -2.29 -10.69
C GLY A 33 16.15 -1.06 -10.90
N VAL A 34 16.16 -0.11 -9.94
CA VAL A 34 16.92 1.14 -10.06
C VAL A 34 17.93 1.33 -8.94
N ASP A 35 19.07 1.96 -9.27
CA ASP A 35 20.17 2.22 -8.32
C ASP A 35 19.78 3.16 -7.18
N CYS A 36 18.84 4.07 -7.42
CA CYS A 36 18.20 4.88 -6.38
C CYS A 36 16.85 5.41 -6.86
N TYR A 37 15.92 5.57 -5.92
CA TYR A 37 14.59 6.09 -6.19
C TYR A 37 14.20 7.11 -5.11
N ALA A 38 13.69 8.26 -5.53
CA ALA A 38 13.19 9.31 -4.66
C ALA A 38 11.86 9.82 -5.19
N TRP A 39 10.92 10.06 -4.28
CA TRP A 39 9.67 10.73 -4.63
C TRP A 39 9.91 12.23 -4.79
N SER A 40 9.66 12.76 -5.98
CA SER A 40 9.83 14.19 -6.28
C SER A 40 8.74 14.75 -7.19
N SER A 41 7.73 13.96 -7.56
CA SER A 41 6.73 14.32 -8.59
C SER A 41 5.42 14.87 -8.03
N SER A 42 5.22 14.87 -6.71
CA SER A 42 3.95 15.22 -6.07
C SER A 42 4.10 16.15 -4.85
N PRO A 43 4.86 17.27 -4.95
CA PRO A 43 5.19 18.13 -3.80
C PRO A 43 3.98 18.79 -3.13
N LEU A 44 2.85 18.94 -3.84
CA LEU A 44 1.64 19.53 -3.28
C LEU A 44 0.88 18.60 -2.34
N ARG A 45 1.13 17.29 -2.39
CA ARG A 45 0.37 16.27 -1.65
C ARG A 45 1.22 15.29 -0.86
N ARG A 46 2.54 15.35 -0.99
CA ARG A 46 3.48 14.53 -0.23
C ARG A 46 4.63 15.40 0.24
N TYR A 47 4.79 15.50 1.56
CA TYR A 47 5.80 16.37 2.17
C TYR A 47 7.23 16.00 1.75
N VAL A 48 7.52 14.71 1.59
CA VAL A 48 8.85 14.26 1.15
C VAL A 48 9.19 14.69 -0.28
N ASP A 49 8.20 14.78 -1.16
CA ASP A 49 8.39 15.33 -2.50
C ASP A 49 8.72 16.83 -2.42
N LEU A 50 8.07 17.58 -1.51
CA LEU A 50 8.37 19.00 -1.29
C LEU A 50 9.80 19.20 -0.76
N VAL A 51 10.22 18.41 0.23
CA VAL A 51 11.59 18.42 0.75
C VAL A 51 12.60 18.12 -0.37
N ASN A 52 12.33 17.11 -1.18
CA ASN A 52 13.18 16.78 -2.32
C ASN A 52 13.20 17.89 -3.39
N GLN A 53 12.08 18.58 -3.63
CA GLN A 53 12.04 19.74 -4.53
C GLN A 53 12.94 20.87 -4.03
N TRP A 54 12.94 21.20 -2.74
CA TRP A 54 13.85 22.22 -2.19
C TRP A 54 15.32 21.86 -2.41
N GLN A 55 15.70 20.60 -2.17
CA GLN A 55 17.07 20.14 -2.42
C GLN A 55 17.45 20.21 -3.90
N ILE A 56 16.54 19.83 -4.80
CA ILE A 56 16.74 19.92 -6.24
C ILE A 56 16.95 21.38 -6.66
N ILE A 57 16.12 22.30 -6.15
CA ILE A 57 16.23 23.74 -6.42
C ILE A 57 17.59 24.27 -5.97
N SER A 58 18.06 23.93 -4.77
CA SER A 58 19.39 24.33 -4.29
C SER A 58 20.51 23.88 -5.24
N VAL A 59 20.47 22.63 -5.71
CA VAL A 59 21.45 22.11 -6.68
C VAL A 59 21.39 22.86 -8.00
N LEU A 60 20.19 23.12 -8.52
CA LEU A 60 20.01 23.82 -9.80
C LEU A 60 20.44 25.30 -9.74
N GLN A 61 20.29 25.94 -8.58
CA GLN A 61 20.69 27.33 -8.35
C GLN A 61 22.16 27.48 -7.90
N GLY A 62 22.84 26.38 -7.57
CA GLY A 62 24.20 26.41 -7.02
C GLY A 62 24.29 27.03 -5.62
N THR A 63 23.18 27.03 -4.86
CA THR A 63 23.15 27.55 -3.49
C THR A 63 23.40 26.42 -2.48
N PRO A 64 23.70 26.74 -1.21
CA PRO A 64 23.72 25.72 -0.16
C PRO A 64 22.42 24.90 -0.14
N PRO A 65 22.51 23.59 0.17
CA PRO A 65 21.34 22.72 0.22
C PRO A 65 20.39 23.18 1.33
N ALA A 66 19.09 23.12 1.05
CA ALA A 66 18.06 23.48 2.04
C ALA A 66 18.21 22.68 3.36
N PHE A 67 18.65 21.42 3.25
CA PHE A 67 19.13 20.65 4.39
C PHE A 67 20.54 20.13 4.14
N ALA A 68 21.45 20.44 5.06
CA ALA A 68 22.84 19.97 4.99
C ALA A 68 22.94 18.44 5.09
N PRO A 69 24.03 17.83 4.59
CA PRO A 69 24.35 16.44 4.89
C PRO A 69 24.33 16.17 6.41
N LYS A 70 23.71 15.06 6.82
CA LYS A 70 23.50 14.70 8.24
C LYS A 70 22.67 15.74 9.03
N SER A 71 21.82 16.53 8.36
CA SER A 71 20.90 17.46 9.02
C SER A 71 19.95 16.71 9.98
N ALA A 72 19.91 17.17 11.23
CA ALA A 72 18.96 16.69 12.23
C ALA A 72 17.51 16.99 11.79
N ASP A 73 17.27 18.15 11.18
CA ASP A 73 15.95 18.56 10.70
C ASP A 73 15.46 17.67 9.55
N LEU A 74 16.35 17.27 8.63
CA LEU A 74 15.98 16.33 7.57
C LEU A 74 15.64 14.94 8.12
N MET A 75 16.37 14.47 9.13
CA MET A 75 16.10 13.21 9.81
C MET A 75 14.78 13.27 10.60
N ALA A 76 14.50 14.38 11.27
CA ALA A 76 13.23 14.62 11.94
C ALA A 76 12.07 14.63 10.92
N ALA A 77 12.21 15.38 9.82
CA ALA A 77 11.23 15.43 8.74
C ALA A 77 10.95 14.03 8.13
N LEU A 78 11.99 13.20 7.95
CA LEU A 78 11.83 11.82 7.50
C LEU A 78 10.97 11.01 8.48
N ARG A 79 11.32 11.03 9.78
CA ARG A 79 10.62 10.27 10.81
C ARG A 79 9.17 10.73 10.97
N ASP A 80 8.95 12.04 11.03
CA ASP A 80 7.63 12.63 11.24
C ASP A 80 6.73 12.34 10.03
N PHE A 81 7.29 12.32 8.81
CA PHE A 81 6.58 11.84 7.64
C PHE A 81 6.24 10.35 7.73
N GLU A 82 7.17 9.47 8.08
CA GLU A 82 6.90 8.03 8.18
C GLU A 82 5.78 7.73 9.18
N LEU A 83 5.79 8.36 10.36
CA LEU A 83 4.74 8.21 11.37
C LEU A 83 3.39 8.70 10.85
N THR A 84 3.34 9.96 10.38
CA THR A 84 2.09 10.57 9.92
C THR A 84 1.52 9.81 8.71
N TYR A 85 2.38 9.42 7.76
CA TYR A 85 1.94 8.69 6.57
C TYR A 85 1.35 7.32 6.92
N ALA A 86 1.92 6.62 7.90
CA ALA A 86 1.40 5.33 8.37
C ALA A 86 0.02 5.47 9.03
N GLU A 87 -0.16 6.48 9.88
CA GLU A 87 -1.46 6.78 10.53
C GLU A 87 -2.54 7.11 9.49
N TYR A 88 -2.21 7.95 8.50
CA TYR A 88 -3.14 8.26 7.41
C TYR A 88 -3.47 7.00 6.59
N ALA A 89 -2.48 6.15 6.29
CA ALA A 89 -2.71 4.91 5.55
C ALA A 89 -3.64 3.95 6.31
N GLU A 90 -3.50 3.85 7.64
CA GLU A 90 -4.41 3.07 8.48
C GLU A 90 -5.84 3.59 8.42
N PHE A 91 -6.01 4.90 8.59
CA PHE A 91 -7.32 5.53 8.49
C PHE A 91 -7.95 5.33 7.10
N GLN A 92 -7.17 5.49 6.02
CA GLN A 92 -7.64 5.27 4.65
C GLN A 92 -8.12 3.83 4.45
N ARG A 93 -7.36 2.82 4.93
CA ARG A 93 -7.79 1.41 4.88
C ARG A 93 -9.12 1.18 5.63
N GLY A 94 -9.28 1.78 6.81
CA GLY A 94 -10.53 1.73 7.56
C GLY A 94 -11.70 2.36 6.81
N MET A 95 -11.47 3.53 6.21
CA MET A 95 -12.48 4.25 5.43
C MET A 95 -12.89 3.49 4.16
N GLU A 96 -11.93 2.95 3.39
CA GLU A 96 -12.20 2.11 2.22
C GLU A 96 -13.03 0.88 2.60
N ARG A 97 -12.66 0.22 3.70
CA ARG A 97 -13.39 -0.94 4.23
C ARG A 97 -14.82 -0.55 4.63
N TYR A 98 -15.01 0.55 5.35
CA TYR A 98 -16.33 1.07 5.72
C TYR A 98 -17.23 1.25 4.50
N TRP A 99 -16.72 1.87 3.43
CA TRP A 99 -17.49 2.09 2.22
C TRP A 99 -17.82 0.80 1.47
N CYS A 100 -16.93 -0.20 1.52
CA CYS A 100 -17.26 -1.54 1.02
C CYS A 100 -18.44 -2.17 1.77
N LEU A 101 -18.50 -2.05 3.10
CA LEU A 101 -19.62 -2.58 3.89
C LEU A 101 -20.93 -1.83 3.63
N ARG A 102 -20.85 -0.50 3.44
CA ARG A 102 -21.99 0.31 3.02
C ARG A 102 -22.51 -0.15 1.67
N TRP A 103 -21.62 -0.40 0.71
CA TRP A 103 -21.96 -0.90 -0.61
C TRP A 103 -22.68 -2.26 -0.52
N LEU A 104 -22.17 -3.21 0.28
CA LEU A 104 -22.80 -4.52 0.52
C LEU A 104 -24.22 -4.40 1.09
N ARG A 105 -24.44 -3.47 2.03
CA ARG A 105 -25.78 -3.23 2.58
C ARG A 105 -26.75 -2.65 1.56
N GLN A 106 -26.26 -1.85 0.61
CA GLN A 106 -27.08 -1.19 -0.42
C GLN A 106 -27.42 -2.12 -1.58
N HIS A 107 -26.50 -2.99 -2.00
CA HIS A 107 -26.71 -3.94 -3.10
C HIS A 107 -27.44 -5.22 -2.69
N GLY A 108 -27.90 -5.27 -1.44
CA GLY A 108 -28.56 -6.43 -0.84
C GLY A 108 -27.54 -7.38 -0.21
N ARG A 109 -27.82 -7.80 1.03
CA ARG A 109 -27.08 -8.90 1.66
C ARG A 109 -27.43 -10.20 0.95
N GLY A 110 -26.46 -11.09 0.74
CA GLY A 110 -26.71 -12.36 0.11
C GLY A 110 -25.46 -13.03 -0.43
N GLU A 111 -25.63 -13.73 -1.54
CA GLU A 111 -24.55 -14.45 -2.21
C GLU A 111 -23.61 -13.48 -2.93
N VAL A 112 -22.31 -13.59 -2.64
CA VAL A 112 -21.25 -12.79 -3.27
C VAL A 112 -20.16 -13.72 -3.80
N GLU A 113 -19.43 -13.25 -4.81
CA GLU A 113 -18.26 -13.95 -5.33
C GLU A 113 -16.97 -13.37 -4.80
N ALA A 114 -15.98 -14.25 -4.58
CA ALA A 114 -14.68 -13.86 -4.09
C ALA A 114 -13.55 -14.71 -4.70
N ILE A 115 -12.33 -14.18 -4.65
CA ILE A 115 -11.10 -14.86 -5.02
C ILE A 115 -10.33 -15.18 -3.74
N VAL A 116 -9.87 -16.42 -3.60
CA VAL A 116 -9.03 -16.86 -2.49
C VAL A 116 -7.63 -16.23 -2.65
N LEU A 117 -7.22 -15.40 -1.70
CA LEU A 117 -5.89 -14.80 -1.70
C LEU A 117 -4.86 -15.72 -1.04
N ARG A 118 -5.21 -16.31 0.11
CA ARG A 118 -4.38 -17.28 0.83
C ARG A 118 -5.19 -17.92 1.96
N GLU A 119 -5.00 -19.21 2.22
CA GLU A 119 -5.71 -19.92 3.29
C GLU A 119 -7.23 -19.64 3.22
N ASN A 120 -7.78 -19.01 4.27
CA ASN A 120 -9.16 -18.60 4.35
C ASN A 120 -9.40 -17.08 4.15
N VAL A 121 -8.42 -16.37 3.60
CA VAL A 121 -8.51 -14.94 3.25
C VAL A 121 -8.96 -14.80 1.81
N VAL A 122 -10.01 -14.02 1.59
CA VAL A 122 -10.64 -13.81 0.29
C VAL A 122 -10.73 -12.32 -0.03
N ARG A 123 -10.79 -11.99 -1.32
CA ARG A 123 -11.15 -10.66 -1.84
C ARG A 123 -12.42 -10.77 -2.66
N LEU A 124 -13.42 -9.93 -2.40
CA LEU A 124 -14.61 -9.88 -3.26
C LEU A 124 -14.24 -9.48 -4.69
N THR A 125 -14.99 -9.98 -5.67
CA THR A 125 -14.72 -9.69 -7.09
C THR A 125 -15.19 -8.30 -7.50
N GLU A 126 -16.33 -7.85 -6.97
CA GLU A 126 -16.97 -6.58 -7.35
C GLU A 126 -16.41 -5.35 -6.62
N ILE A 127 -15.88 -5.55 -5.42
CA ILE A 127 -15.36 -4.48 -4.55
C ILE A 127 -14.03 -4.90 -3.91
N PRO A 128 -13.14 -3.97 -3.54
CA PRO A 128 -11.82 -4.28 -2.97
C PRO A 128 -11.88 -4.71 -1.49
N LEU A 129 -12.94 -5.42 -1.08
CA LEU A 129 -13.10 -5.90 0.29
C LEU A 129 -12.35 -7.22 0.50
N VAL A 130 -11.33 -7.18 1.36
CA VAL A 130 -10.57 -8.36 1.79
C VAL A 130 -10.97 -8.73 3.22
N PHE A 131 -11.27 -9.99 3.48
CA PHE A 131 -11.61 -10.47 4.82
C PHE A 131 -11.39 -11.98 4.94
N ARG A 132 -11.47 -12.49 6.18
CA ARG A 132 -11.28 -13.92 6.49
C ARG A 132 -12.63 -14.61 6.59
N VAL A 133 -12.74 -15.81 6.05
CA VAL A 133 -13.95 -16.65 6.09
C VAL A 133 -13.64 -17.92 6.90
N PRO A 134 -13.93 -17.96 8.21
CA PRO A 134 -13.56 -19.08 9.08
C PRO A 134 -14.12 -20.43 8.62
N SER A 135 -15.30 -20.45 8.01
CA SER A 135 -15.96 -21.67 7.54
C SER A 135 -15.41 -22.21 6.22
N MET A 136 -14.42 -21.55 5.60
CA MET A 136 -13.94 -21.93 4.28
C MET A 136 -13.06 -23.19 4.35
N PRO A 137 -13.37 -24.24 3.57
CA PRO A 137 -12.49 -25.40 3.46
C PRO A 137 -11.14 -25.01 2.82
N LEU A 138 -10.16 -25.91 2.82
CA LEU A 138 -8.91 -25.68 2.12
C LEU A 138 -9.19 -25.42 0.63
N GLN A 139 -8.66 -24.32 0.11
CA GLN A 139 -8.79 -23.91 -1.29
C GLN A 139 -7.42 -23.53 -1.85
N MET A 140 -7.24 -23.70 -3.16
CA MET A 140 -6.04 -23.21 -3.84
C MET A 140 -6.10 -21.68 -3.93
N GLN A 141 -4.96 -21.02 -3.76
CA GLN A 141 -4.84 -19.58 -4.02
C GLN A 141 -5.26 -19.28 -5.47
N GLY A 142 -6.09 -18.26 -5.66
CA GLY A 142 -6.68 -17.89 -6.94
C GLY A 142 -8.02 -18.55 -7.26
N SER A 143 -8.48 -19.53 -6.46
CA SER A 143 -9.79 -20.16 -6.67
C SER A 143 -10.92 -19.13 -6.54
N ARG A 144 -11.95 -19.26 -7.37
CA ARG A 144 -13.19 -18.48 -7.24
C ARG A 144 -14.16 -19.23 -6.35
N VAL A 145 -14.72 -18.53 -5.37
CA VAL A 145 -15.65 -19.09 -4.40
C VAL A 145 -16.90 -18.23 -4.31
N LYS A 146 -18.01 -18.88 -3.97
CA LYS A 146 -19.26 -18.25 -3.63
C LYS A 146 -19.42 -18.24 -2.12
N LEU A 147 -19.75 -17.08 -1.58
CA LEU A 147 -19.93 -16.84 -0.16
C LEU A 147 -21.34 -16.29 0.08
N PHE A 148 -21.83 -16.41 1.30
CA PHE A 148 -23.06 -15.75 1.73
C PHE A 148 -22.74 -14.78 2.86
N VAL A 149 -23.02 -13.50 2.67
CA VAL A 149 -22.82 -12.46 3.69
C VAL A 149 -23.92 -12.55 4.74
N GLU A 150 -23.55 -12.90 5.96
CA GLU A 150 -24.48 -13.11 7.08
C GLU A 150 -24.70 -11.80 7.83
N HIS A 151 -23.60 -11.14 8.17
CA HIS A 151 -23.60 -9.93 8.98
C HIS A 151 -22.58 -8.91 8.49
N THR A 152 -22.89 -7.64 8.72
CA THR A 152 -21.97 -6.52 8.51
C THR A 152 -22.12 -5.59 9.70
N ASP A 153 -21.02 -5.21 10.33
CA ASP A 153 -20.98 -4.18 11.37
C ASP A 153 -20.29 -2.92 10.83
N LEU A 154 -20.95 -1.77 10.95
CA LEU A 154 -20.40 -0.49 10.50
C LEU A 154 -19.64 0.26 11.59
N LEU A 155 -19.84 -0.11 12.86
CA LEU A 155 -19.14 0.48 14.00
C LEU A 155 -17.73 -0.10 14.10
N ASP A 156 -17.65 -1.43 14.14
CA ASP A 156 -16.37 -2.16 14.19
C ASP A 156 -15.76 -2.39 12.80
N VAL A 157 -16.50 -2.04 11.74
CA VAL A 157 -16.09 -2.21 10.34
C VAL A 157 -15.77 -3.69 10.02
N GLU A 158 -16.67 -4.58 10.44
CA GLU A 158 -16.53 -6.02 10.28
C GLU A 158 -17.55 -6.63 9.32
N VAL A 159 -17.20 -7.78 8.74
CA VAL A 159 -18.08 -8.57 7.88
C VAL A 159 -17.92 -10.03 8.22
N GLU A 160 -19.06 -10.70 8.34
CA GLU A 160 -19.15 -12.14 8.53
C GLU A 160 -19.81 -12.73 7.29
N ALA A 161 -19.15 -13.74 6.73
CA ALA A 161 -19.71 -14.53 5.66
C ALA A 161 -19.36 -16.00 5.88
N ARG A 162 -20.21 -16.85 5.32
CA ARG A 162 -19.97 -18.29 5.26
C ARG A 162 -19.70 -18.73 3.83
N PHE A 163 -18.89 -19.77 3.72
CA PHE A 163 -18.65 -20.46 2.46
C PHE A 163 -19.93 -21.14 1.95
N VAL A 164 -20.18 -21.04 0.64
CA VAL A 164 -21.29 -21.72 -0.04
C VAL A 164 -20.75 -22.83 -0.93
N GLN A 165 -19.93 -22.48 -1.92
CA GLN A 165 -19.35 -23.45 -2.86
C GLN A 165 -18.11 -22.89 -3.57
N THR A 166 -17.28 -23.78 -4.11
CA THR A 166 -16.22 -23.40 -5.05
C THR A 166 -16.83 -23.27 -6.44
N LEU A 167 -16.51 -22.18 -7.15
CA LEU A 167 -17.00 -21.89 -8.50
C LEU A 167 -16.00 -22.33 -9.57
N SER A 168 -14.70 -22.11 -9.32
CA SER A 168 -13.64 -22.58 -10.21
C SER A 168 -12.31 -22.70 -9.45
N GLU A 169 -11.46 -23.59 -9.94
CA GLU A 169 -10.04 -23.63 -9.61
C GLU A 169 -9.32 -22.38 -10.17
N PRO A 170 -8.07 -22.11 -9.74
CA PRO A 170 -7.30 -20.97 -10.22
C PRO A 170 -7.08 -21.09 -11.74
N ASP A 171 -7.25 -20.00 -12.46
CA ASP A 171 -6.85 -19.96 -13.87
C ASP A 171 -5.31 -19.89 -13.92
N PRO A 172 -4.63 -20.85 -14.59
CA PRO A 172 -3.16 -20.91 -14.65
C PRO A 172 -2.52 -19.61 -15.17
N ASP A 173 -3.24 -18.81 -15.96
CA ASP A 173 -2.73 -17.56 -16.54
C ASP A 173 -2.93 -16.32 -15.64
N THR A 174 -3.71 -16.45 -14.55
CA THR A 174 -4.03 -15.33 -13.64
C THR A 174 -3.15 -15.27 -12.39
N VAL A 175 -2.16 -16.16 -12.27
CA VAL A 175 -1.15 -16.13 -11.19
C VAL A 175 -0.11 -15.03 -11.48
N THR A 176 -0.57 -13.78 -11.59
CA THR A 176 0.32 -12.61 -11.65
C THR A 176 -0.14 -11.52 -10.70
N ASP A 177 0.82 -11.19 -9.82
CA ASP A 177 0.94 -9.99 -9.00
C ASP A 177 0.15 -9.90 -7.69
N GLY A 178 0.54 -10.74 -6.72
CA GLY A 178 0.40 -10.45 -5.28
C GLY A 178 1.30 -9.30 -4.78
N GLY A 179 1.78 -8.43 -5.68
CA GLY A 179 2.78 -7.38 -5.42
C GLY A 179 2.23 -5.97 -5.20
N PHE A 180 0.92 -5.72 -5.24
CA PHE A 180 0.36 -4.44 -4.79
C PHE A 180 -0.04 -4.53 -3.32
N GLY A 181 0.97 -4.69 -2.47
CA GLY A 181 0.85 -4.36 -1.06
C GLY A 181 0.52 -2.88 -0.94
N PHE A 182 -0.69 -2.57 -0.50
CA PHE A 182 -0.99 -1.29 0.10
C PHE A 182 -0.09 -1.18 1.34
N ALA A 183 1.07 -0.54 1.15
CA ALA A 183 1.92 -0.02 2.21
C ALA A 183 1.19 1.15 2.90
#